data_AF-A0A964Q3D2-F1
#
_entry.id   AF-A0A964Q3D2-F1
#
_cell.length_a   1.000
_cell.length_b   1.000
_cell.length_c   1.000
_cell.angle_alpha   90.00
_cell.angle_beta   90.00
_cell.angle_gamma   90.00
#
_symmetry.space_group_name_H-M   'P 1'
#
loop_
_entity.id
_entity.type
_entity.pdbx_description
1 polymer ?
#
loop_
_entity_poly.entity_id
_entity_poly.type
_entity_poly.pdbx_seq_one_letter_code
_entity_poly.pdbx_strand_id
1 'polypeptide(L)'
;MSLPPLSLASLDSPSLLLNLDVLDKNLQTLSRRLNGKKLRVHFKSLKCGQLASYLMGQGIHSFLCAKLNEAEVLAAAGVKDIFIANQLVGKKKLARLAALTKKAQTAVLVDCDEHINALAEAAREHGVRLSVLVEVEIGMNRCGAFPGEPVINLVQKIVQTPGLQFVGLQGYDGHLQLCPDKDEQRQRALAGMKLFSDTRRELEKLGIAVPLVTGGGTGTFEYALATEGVDEIQPGSFLLMDAIYSTIRPEFEPSLTVLATVISRRPGLYILDAGTKAISKDFCLPTIKGKPDEKVIKLSEEHTRVECTGPLPEIGETREVITGHCCGTMNLHREVVAIRNQAIVGKWPVEASGRYD
;
A
#
# COMPACT_ATOMS: atom_id res chain seq x y z
N MET A 1 -4.95 -21.60 32.97
CA MET A 1 -3.92 -20.54 33.12
C MET A 1 -3.47 -20.16 31.72
N SER A 2 -3.73 -18.93 31.28
CA SER A 2 -3.15 -18.41 30.03
C SER A 2 -1.65 -18.25 30.22
N LEU A 3 -0.84 -18.73 29.27
CA LEU A 3 0.60 -18.49 29.26
C LEU A 3 0.88 -16.99 29.38
N PRO A 4 1.94 -16.56 30.09
CA PRO A 4 2.30 -15.16 30.14
C PRO A 4 2.53 -14.63 28.72
N PRO A 5 2.18 -13.36 28.44
CA PRO A 5 2.43 -12.78 27.13
C PRO A 5 3.93 -12.88 26.79
N LEU A 6 4.24 -13.36 25.59
CA LEU A 6 5.61 -13.43 25.11
C LEU A 6 6.18 -12.01 25.02
N SER A 7 7.30 -11.79 25.72
CA SER A 7 8.03 -10.53 25.71
C SER A 7 8.82 -10.38 24.41
N LEU A 8 9.02 -9.14 23.96
CA LEU A 8 9.92 -8.82 22.84
C LEU A 8 11.34 -9.38 23.05
N ALA A 9 11.79 -9.47 24.30
CA ALA A 9 13.09 -10.02 24.67
C ALA A 9 13.23 -11.53 24.38
N SER A 10 12.13 -12.22 24.08
CA SER A 10 12.13 -13.65 23.71
C SER A 10 12.23 -13.89 22.20
N LEU A 11 12.16 -12.84 21.38
CA LEU A 11 12.28 -12.97 19.93
C LEU A 11 13.74 -13.08 19.52
N ASP A 12 13.99 -13.96 18.55
CA ASP A 12 15.26 -13.98 17.82
C ASP A 12 15.32 -12.83 16.80
N SER A 13 16.51 -12.42 16.40
CA SER A 13 16.74 -11.37 15.40
C SER A 13 17.44 -11.92 14.15
N PRO A 14 17.22 -11.31 12.97
CA PRO A 14 16.29 -10.21 12.72
C PRO A 14 14.82 -10.65 12.64
N SER A 15 13.91 -9.88 13.25
CA SER A 15 12.46 -10.13 13.22
C SER A 15 11.67 -8.89 12.78
N LEU A 16 10.73 -9.06 11.84
CA LEU A 16 9.81 -7.97 11.45
C LEU A 16 8.72 -7.80 12.51
N LEU A 17 8.58 -6.58 13.01
CA LEU A 17 7.63 -6.22 14.06
C LEU A 17 6.55 -5.29 13.52
N LEU A 18 5.31 -5.50 13.94
CA LEU A 18 4.17 -4.63 13.67
C LEU A 18 3.51 -4.20 14.98
N ASN A 19 3.63 -2.93 15.32
CA ASN A 19 2.99 -2.34 16.48
C ASN A 19 1.55 -1.93 16.17
N LEU A 20 0.58 -2.69 16.70
CA LEU A 20 -0.84 -2.46 16.44
C LEU A 20 -1.39 -1.20 17.13
N ASP A 21 -0.80 -0.75 18.24
CA ASP A 21 -1.22 0.50 18.90
C ASP A 21 -0.91 1.71 18.02
N VAL A 22 0.27 1.73 17.41
CA VAL A 22 0.68 2.77 16.47
C VAL A 22 -0.13 2.69 15.18
N LEU A 23 -0.36 1.47 14.67
CA LEU A 23 -1.19 1.26 13.48
C LEU A 23 -2.63 1.79 13.69
N ASP A 24 -3.25 1.50 14.83
CA ASP A 24 -4.59 1.97 15.15
C ASP A 24 -4.63 3.50 15.29
N LYS A 25 -3.61 4.09 15.91
CA LYS A 25 -3.46 5.55 15.99
C LYS A 25 -3.38 6.17 14.60
N ASN A 26 -2.56 5.61 13.70
CA ASN A 26 -2.44 6.08 12.32
C ASN A 26 -3.77 5.98 11.57
N LEU A 27 -4.48 4.85 11.74
CA LEU A 27 -5.81 4.66 11.16
C LEU A 27 -6.78 5.75 11.63
N GLN A 28 -6.88 5.97 12.93
CA GLN A 28 -7.73 7.01 13.49
C GLN A 28 -7.36 8.42 13.01
N THR A 29 -6.07 8.73 12.92
CA THR A 29 -5.58 10.02 12.40
C THR A 29 -6.09 10.28 10.99
N LEU A 30 -6.03 9.29 10.09
CA LEU A 30 -6.56 9.45 8.73
C LEU A 30 -8.09 9.45 8.70
N SER A 31 -8.74 8.55 9.44
CA SER A 31 -10.21 8.43 9.47
C SER A 31 -10.90 9.73 9.85
N ARG A 32 -10.34 10.51 10.78
CA ARG A 32 -10.87 11.83 11.17
C ARG A 32 -10.79 12.89 10.06
N ARG A 33 -9.97 12.67 9.04
CA ARG A 33 -9.76 13.62 7.92
C ARG A 33 -10.58 13.30 6.69
N LEU A 34 -11.25 12.14 6.63
CA LEU A 34 -11.94 11.67 5.42
C LEU A 34 -13.07 12.60 4.94
N ASN A 35 -13.69 13.38 5.84
CA ASN A 35 -14.73 14.36 5.50
C ASN A 35 -15.84 13.81 4.59
N GLY A 36 -16.30 12.58 4.87
CA GLY A 36 -17.36 11.91 4.10
C GLY A 36 -16.89 11.13 2.86
N LYS A 37 -15.63 11.25 2.45
CA LYS A 37 -15.03 10.43 1.39
C LYS A 37 -14.64 9.05 1.92
N LYS A 38 -14.51 8.09 1.01
CA LYS A 38 -14.20 6.69 1.35
C LYS A 38 -12.69 6.48 1.46
N LEU A 39 -12.31 5.50 2.25
CA LEU A 39 -10.94 4.98 2.35
C LEU A 39 -10.90 3.57 1.79
N ARG A 40 -10.05 3.34 0.79
CA ARG A 40 -9.69 2.01 0.31
C ARG A 40 -8.22 1.76 0.61
N VAL A 41 -7.93 0.82 1.49
CA VAL A 41 -6.55 0.61 1.95
C VAL A 41 -5.74 -0.18 0.94
N HIS A 42 -4.55 0.32 0.59
CA HIS A 42 -3.68 -0.36 -0.36
C HIS A 42 -2.87 -1.49 0.29
N PHE A 43 -3.22 -2.72 -0.08
CA PHE A 43 -2.66 -3.95 0.46
C PHE A 43 -1.22 -4.26 0.03
N LYS A 44 -0.69 -3.62 -1.02
CA LYS A 44 0.68 -3.89 -1.52
C LYS A 44 1.76 -3.67 -0.46
N SER A 45 1.49 -2.77 0.49
CA SER A 45 2.37 -2.46 1.61
C SER A 45 2.21 -3.47 2.75
N LEU A 46 1.02 -4.08 2.86
CA LEU A 46 0.63 -4.92 4.00
C LEU A 46 0.94 -6.40 3.75
N LYS A 47 0.54 -6.94 2.59
CA LYS A 47 0.79 -8.31 2.10
C LYS A 47 0.44 -9.48 3.06
N CYS A 48 -0.28 -9.18 4.15
CA CYS A 48 -0.60 -10.09 5.24
C CYS A 48 -2.13 -10.21 5.39
N GLY A 49 -2.68 -11.39 5.11
CA GLY A 49 -4.12 -11.66 5.15
C GLY A 49 -4.71 -11.50 6.55
N GLN A 50 -3.97 -11.89 7.59
CA GLN A 50 -4.38 -11.68 8.98
C GLN A 50 -4.46 -10.19 9.33
N LEU A 51 -3.56 -9.35 8.81
CA LEU A 51 -3.63 -7.90 8.98
C LEU A 51 -4.83 -7.30 8.24
N ALA A 52 -5.16 -7.78 7.04
CA ALA A 52 -6.41 -7.38 6.37
C ALA A 52 -7.65 -7.76 7.19
N SER A 53 -7.67 -8.96 7.76
CA SER A 53 -8.75 -9.42 8.66
C SER A 53 -8.87 -8.55 9.92
N TYR A 54 -7.73 -8.18 10.50
CA TYR A 54 -7.65 -7.27 11.63
C TYR A 54 -8.26 -5.90 11.28
N LEU A 55 -7.88 -5.31 10.14
CA LEU A 55 -8.40 -4.03 9.66
C LEU A 55 -9.90 -4.07 9.34
N MET A 56 -10.43 -5.21 8.86
CA MET A 56 -11.88 -5.39 8.72
C MET A 56 -12.60 -5.31 10.06
N GLY A 57 -12.00 -5.83 11.14
CA GLY A 57 -12.49 -5.66 12.51
C GLY A 57 -12.49 -4.21 12.99
N GLN A 58 -11.69 -3.34 12.35
CA GLN A 58 -11.63 -1.89 12.58
C GLN A 58 -12.52 -1.09 11.62
N GLY A 59 -13.38 -1.75 10.83
CA GLY A 59 -14.32 -1.10 9.91
C GLY A 59 -13.77 -0.82 8.50
N ILE A 60 -12.60 -1.35 8.15
CA ILE A 60 -12.03 -1.22 6.79
C ILE A 60 -12.46 -2.43 5.95
N HIS A 61 -13.43 -2.22 5.05
CA HIS A 61 -14.00 -3.30 4.24
C HIS A 61 -13.60 -3.26 2.76
N SER A 62 -12.96 -2.18 2.32
CA SER A 62 -12.55 -1.95 0.94
C SER A 62 -11.03 -1.91 0.83
N PHE A 63 -10.48 -2.77 -0.01
CA PHE A 63 -9.03 -2.86 -0.25
C PHE A 63 -8.71 -2.69 -1.72
N LEU A 64 -7.51 -2.17 -2.00
CA LEU A 64 -6.88 -2.28 -3.31
C LEU A 64 -5.55 -3.02 -3.24
N CYS A 65 -5.20 -3.74 -4.29
CA CYS A 65 -3.93 -4.46 -4.41
C CYS A 65 -3.27 -4.22 -5.76
N ALA A 66 -1.97 -4.48 -5.86
CA ALA A 66 -1.21 -4.18 -7.08
C ALA A 66 -1.23 -5.34 -8.09
N LYS A 67 -1.56 -6.55 -7.62
CA LYS A 67 -1.47 -7.80 -8.38
C LYS A 67 -2.59 -8.76 -7.99
N LEU A 68 -2.78 -9.79 -8.83
CA LEU A 68 -3.86 -10.75 -8.70
C LEU A 68 -3.64 -11.71 -7.52
N ASN A 69 -2.40 -12.16 -7.29
CA ASN A 69 -2.06 -12.96 -6.11
C ASN A 69 -2.42 -12.27 -4.79
N GLU A 70 -2.20 -10.96 -4.69
CA GLU A 70 -2.58 -10.17 -3.52
C GLU A 70 -4.11 -10.13 -3.35
N ALA A 71 -4.85 -10.03 -4.45
CA ALA A 71 -6.31 -10.08 -4.46
C ALA A 71 -6.84 -11.43 -3.97
N GLU A 72 -6.18 -12.52 -4.35
CA GLU A 72 -6.51 -13.87 -3.90
C GLU A 72 -6.26 -14.04 -2.39
N VAL A 73 -5.18 -13.46 -1.86
CA VAL A 73 -4.92 -13.43 -0.39
C VAL A 73 -6.02 -12.64 0.33
N LEU A 74 -6.38 -11.46 -0.16
CA LEU A 74 -7.46 -10.65 0.41
C LEU A 74 -8.80 -11.42 0.42
N ALA A 75 -9.16 -12.08 -0.68
CA ALA A 75 -10.39 -12.86 -0.76
C ALA A 75 -10.36 -14.07 0.20
N ALA A 76 -9.21 -14.74 0.35
CA ALA A 76 -9.03 -15.83 1.30
C ALA A 76 -9.15 -15.35 2.76
N ALA A 77 -8.72 -14.12 3.05
CA ALA A 77 -8.92 -13.45 4.33
C ALA A 77 -10.37 -12.97 4.56
N GLY A 78 -11.28 -13.18 3.59
CA GLY A 78 -12.70 -12.85 3.71
C GLY A 78 -13.09 -11.46 3.20
N VAL A 79 -12.15 -10.68 2.65
CA VAL A 79 -12.43 -9.37 2.06
C VAL A 79 -13.38 -9.53 0.87
N LYS A 80 -14.41 -8.68 0.80
CA LYS A 80 -15.45 -8.75 -0.23
C LYS A 80 -15.34 -7.67 -1.30
N ASP A 81 -14.79 -6.50 -1.00
CA ASP A 81 -14.60 -5.41 -1.95
C ASP A 81 -13.10 -5.25 -2.26
N ILE A 82 -12.67 -5.77 -3.40
CA ILE A 82 -11.26 -5.85 -3.80
C ILE A 82 -11.06 -5.18 -5.15
N PHE A 83 -10.17 -4.21 -5.20
CA PHE A 83 -9.81 -3.53 -6.43
C PHE A 83 -8.35 -3.82 -6.81
N ILE A 84 -8.12 -4.40 -7.99
CA ILE A 84 -6.78 -4.62 -8.53
C ILE A 84 -6.39 -3.36 -9.30
N ALA A 85 -5.59 -2.51 -8.67
CA ALA A 85 -5.11 -1.24 -9.22
C ALA A 85 -3.94 -1.48 -10.20
N ASN A 86 -4.19 -2.30 -11.22
CA ASN A 86 -3.27 -2.60 -12.32
C ASN A 86 -4.02 -3.26 -13.49
N GLN A 87 -3.43 -3.22 -14.68
CA GLN A 87 -3.91 -3.93 -15.86
C GLN A 87 -3.54 -5.41 -15.77
N LEU A 88 -4.50 -6.30 -16.04
CA LEU A 88 -4.28 -7.74 -16.08
C LEU A 88 -4.17 -8.26 -17.50
N VAL A 89 -2.94 -8.57 -17.90
CA VAL A 89 -2.64 -9.09 -19.24
C VAL A 89 -2.32 -10.59 -19.19
N GLY A 90 -2.97 -11.35 -20.06
CA GLY A 90 -2.70 -12.76 -20.32
C GLY A 90 -3.82 -13.71 -19.83
N LYS A 91 -4.15 -14.71 -20.66
CA LYS A 91 -5.28 -15.63 -20.47
C LYS A 91 -5.31 -16.29 -19.08
N LYS A 92 -4.16 -16.74 -18.57
CA LYS A 92 -4.06 -17.37 -17.24
C LYS A 92 -4.50 -16.44 -16.11
N LYS A 93 -4.14 -15.16 -16.17
CA LYS A 93 -4.53 -14.16 -15.16
C LYS A 93 -6.01 -13.81 -15.28
N LEU A 94 -6.53 -13.70 -16.51
CA LEU A 94 -7.95 -13.42 -16.73
C LEU A 94 -8.85 -14.57 -16.28
N ALA A 95 -8.44 -15.83 -16.47
CA ALA A 95 -9.16 -16.98 -15.94
C ALA A 95 -9.19 -16.99 -14.40
N ARG A 96 -8.06 -16.65 -13.75
CA ARG A 96 -7.97 -16.48 -12.30
C ARG A 96 -8.83 -15.31 -11.80
N LEU A 97 -8.83 -14.17 -12.50
CA LEU A 97 -9.72 -13.03 -12.21
C LEU A 97 -11.19 -13.47 -12.25
N ALA A 98 -11.61 -14.14 -13.32
CA ALA A 98 -12.99 -14.62 -13.45
C ALA A 98 -13.38 -15.59 -12.32
N ALA A 99 -12.46 -16.44 -11.87
CA ALA A 99 -12.67 -17.30 -10.71
C ALA A 99 -12.76 -16.49 -9.40
N LEU A 100 -11.97 -15.44 -9.25
CA LEU A 100 -11.97 -14.55 -8.08
C LEU A 100 -13.27 -13.74 -7.96
N THR A 101 -13.82 -13.25 -9.08
CA THR A 101 -15.09 -12.51 -9.13
C THR A 101 -16.28 -13.32 -8.60
N LYS A 102 -16.19 -14.66 -8.60
CA LYS A 102 -17.20 -15.54 -8.00
C LYS A 102 -17.13 -15.59 -6.47
N LYS A 103 -16.05 -15.10 -5.85
CA LYS A 103 -15.78 -15.17 -4.40
C LYS A 103 -15.89 -13.80 -3.72
N ALA A 104 -15.58 -12.74 -4.45
CA ALA A 104 -15.56 -11.35 -3.98
C ALA A 104 -15.98 -10.41 -5.12
N GLN A 105 -16.48 -9.23 -4.77
CA GLN A 105 -16.63 -8.14 -5.71
C GLN A 105 -15.23 -7.65 -6.10
N THR A 106 -14.88 -7.82 -7.38
CA THR A 106 -13.56 -7.49 -7.91
C THR A 106 -13.65 -6.48 -9.03
N ALA A 107 -12.79 -5.48 -9.02
CA ALA A 107 -12.58 -4.61 -10.16
C ALA A 107 -11.11 -4.60 -10.62
N VAL A 108 -10.88 -4.27 -11.89
CA VAL A 108 -9.55 -4.19 -12.52
C VAL A 108 -9.43 -2.94 -13.39
N LEU A 109 -8.20 -2.49 -13.66
CA LEU A 109 -7.96 -1.35 -14.55
C LEU A 109 -7.86 -1.75 -16.01
N VAL A 110 -8.32 -0.83 -16.86
CA VAL A 110 -8.03 -0.78 -18.29
C VAL A 110 -7.62 0.63 -18.69
N ASP A 111 -6.87 0.74 -19.77
CA ASP A 111 -6.42 2.00 -20.35
C ASP A 111 -6.27 1.92 -21.88
N CYS A 112 -6.63 0.79 -22.48
CA CYS A 112 -6.62 0.60 -23.93
C CYS A 112 -7.67 -0.41 -24.39
N ASP A 113 -7.85 -0.46 -25.71
CA ASP A 113 -8.84 -1.29 -26.37
C ASP A 113 -8.56 -2.79 -26.24
N GLU A 114 -7.28 -3.19 -26.26
CA GLU A 114 -6.84 -4.57 -26.11
C GLU A 114 -7.21 -5.13 -24.74
N HIS A 115 -7.11 -4.31 -23.68
CA HIS A 115 -7.50 -4.69 -22.33
C HIS A 115 -9.01 -4.97 -22.26
N ILE A 116 -9.83 -4.08 -22.83
CA ILE A 116 -11.29 -4.23 -22.88
C ILE A 116 -11.66 -5.52 -23.64
N ASN A 117 -11.08 -5.73 -24.82
CA ASN A 117 -11.37 -6.88 -25.66
C ASN A 117 -10.99 -8.20 -24.96
N ALA A 118 -9.83 -8.24 -24.29
CA ALA A 118 -9.37 -9.43 -23.58
C ALA A 118 -10.24 -9.76 -22.35
N LEU A 119 -10.67 -8.74 -21.61
CA LEU A 119 -11.58 -8.92 -20.46
C LEU A 119 -12.97 -9.39 -20.92
N ALA A 120 -13.49 -8.83 -22.02
CA ALA A 120 -14.77 -9.23 -22.58
C ALA A 120 -14.77 -10.71 -23.00
N GLU A 121 -13.69 -11.14 -23.66
CA GLU A 121 -13.51 -12.54 -24.05
C GLU A 121 -13.45 -13.47 -22.82
N ALA A 122 -12.69 -13.10 -21.79
CA ALA A 122 -12.63 -13.88 -20.55
C ALA A 122 -13.98 -13.91 -19.81
N ALA A 123 -14.71 -12.80 -19.79
CA ALA A 123 -16.05 -12.71 -19.20
C ALA A 123 -17.02 -13.68 -19.90
N ARG A 124 -16.98 -13.70 -21.24
CA ARG A 124 -17.76 -14.61 -22.08
C ARG A 124 -17.37 -16.08 -21.86
N GLU A 125 -16.07 -16.39 -21.88
CA GLU A 125 -15.55 -17.75 -21.71
C GLU A 125 -15.93 -18.36 -20.36
N HIS A 126 -15.89 -17.55 -19.29
CA HIS A 126 -16.13 -18.03 -17.92
C HIS A 126 -17.54 -17.77 -17.38
N GLY A 127 -18.40 -17.14 -18.19
CA GLY A 127 -19.79 -16.82 -17.83
C GLY A 127 -19.89 -15.89 -16.63
N VAL A 128 -19.07 -14.83 -16.59
CA VAL A 128 -19.06 -13.84 -15.50
C VAL A 128 -19.26 -12.43 -16.05
N ARG A 129 -19.55 -11.49 -15.15
CA ARG A 129 -19.48 -10.05 -15.44
C ARG A 129 -18.30 -9.45 -14.70
N LEU A 130 -17.42 -8.75 -15.39
CA LEU A 130 -16.20 -8.14 -14.82
C LEU A 130 -16.39 -6.64 -14.63
N SER A 131 -16.15 -6.16 -13.40
CA SER A 131 -16.14 -4.72 -13.10
C SER A 131 -14.81 -4.10 -13.50
N VAL A 132 -14.87 -2.95 -14.15
CA VAL A 132 -13.72 -2.29 -14.77
C VAL A 132 -13.70 -0.81 -14.45
N LEU A 133 -12.52 -0.29 -14.11
CA LEU A 133 -12.24 1.13 -14.06
C LEU A 133 -11.31 1.52 -15.21
N VAL A 134 -11.43 2.75 -15.69
CA VAL A 134 -10.43 3.31 -16.61
C VAL A 134 -9.35 4.01 -15.78
N GLU A 135 -8.08 3.64 -15.97
CA GLU A 135 -6.95 4.40 -15.42
C GLU A 135 -6.77 5.69 -16.24
N VAL A 136 -6.73 6.82 -15.57
CA VAL A 136 -6.53 8.14 -16.16
C VAL A 136 -5.11 8.61 -15.85
N GLU A 137 -4.38 8.99 -16.88
CA GLU A 137 -3.03 9.55 -16.74
C GLU A 137 -3.12 10.99 -16.21
N ILE A 138 -2.68 11.18 -14.96
CA ILE A 138 -2.75 12.46 -14.23
C ILE A 138 -1.38 13.09 -13.94
N GLY A 139 -0.35 12.70 -14.71
CA GLY A 139 0.99 13.29 -14.72
C GLY A 139 2.13 12.35 -14.30
N MET A 140 1.84 11.10 -13.93
CA MET A 140 2.85 10.11 -13.55
C MET A 140 3.62 9.54 -14.75
N ASN A 141 3.01 9.56 -15.95
CA ASN A 141 3.55 8.98 -17.17
C ASN A 141 3.94 7.50 -16.99
N ARG A 142 3.02 6.70 -16.45
CA ARG A 142 3.26 5.26 -16.19
C ARG A 142 2.31 4.37 -16.97
N CYS A 143 1.01 4.49 -16.68
CA CYS A 143 -0.10 3.76 -17.28
C CYS A 143 -1.30 4.71 -17.33
N GLY A 144 -2.37 4.32 -18.01
CA GLY A 144 -3.57 5.13 -18.09
C GLY A 144 -3.73 5.86 -19.43
N ALA A 145 -4.99 6.09 -19.77
CA ALA A 145 -5.36 6.86 -20.95
C ALA A 145 -5.28 8.36 -20.62
N PHE A 146 -4.93 9.17 -21.62
CA PHE A 146 -4.99 10.62 -21.47
C PHE A 146 -6.43 11.08 -21.15
N PRO A 147 -6.59 12.08 -20.27
CA PRO A 147 -7.91 12.57 -19.86
C PRO A 147 -8.72 13.13 -21.03
N GLY A 148 -10.04 13.24 -20.85
CA GLY A 148 -10.97 13.71 -21.87
C GLY A 148 -11.32 12.62 -22.90
N GLU A 149 -11.26 12.96 -24.19
CA GLU A 149 -11.74 12.11 -25.29
C GLU A 149 -11.20 10.66 -25.28
N PRO A 150 -9.91 10.39 -25.02
CA PRO A 150 -9.42 9.01 -24.98
C PRO A 150 -10.07 8.17 -23.89
N VAL A 151 -10.25 8.71 -22.68
CA VAL A 151 -11.00 8.05 -21.59
C VAL A 151 -12.47 7.89 -21.98
N ILE A 152 -13.09 8.91 -22.56
CA ILE A 152 -14.50 8.85 -22.99
C ILE A 152 -14.74 7.70 -23.97
N ASN A 153 -13.86 7.54 -24.96
CA ASN A 153 -13.95 6.48 -25.96
C ASN A 153 -13.85 5.09 -25.30
N LEU A 154 -12.92 4.90 -24.36
CA LEU A 154 -12.79 3.65 -23.61
C LEU A 154 -14.05 3.36 -22.77
N VAL A 155 -14.58 4.36 -22.06
CA VAL A 155 -15.78 4.20 -21.24
C VAL A 155 -17.00 3.84 -22.09
N GLN A 156 -17.21 4.53 -23.22
CA GLN A 156 -18.29 4.21 -24.15
C GLN A 156 -18.21 2.77 -24.65
N LYS A 157 -17.00 2.32 -25.00
CA LYS A 157 -16.77 0.93 -25.41
C LYS A 157 -17.08 -0.05 -24.28
N ILE A 158 -16.64 0.20 -23.05
CA ILE A 158 -16.93 -0.66 -21.90
C ILE A 158 -18.45 -0.77 -21.67
N VAL A 159 -19.18 0.35 -21.73
CA VAL A 159 -20.63 0.39 -21.53
C VAL A 159 -21.37 -0.43 -22.60
N GLN A 160 -20.87 -0.44 -23.83
CA GLN A 160 -21.46 -1.19 -24.95
C GLN A 160 -21.02 -2.67 -25.00
N THR A 161 -20.04 -3.08 -24.18
CA THR A 161 -19.46 -4.42 -24.25
C THR A 161 -20.15 -5.39 -23.27
N PRO A 162 -20.85 -6.43 -23.76
CA PRO A 162 -21.45 -7.44 -22.90
C PRO A 162 -20.40 -8.14 -22.02
N GLY A 163 -20.78 -8.46 -20.79
CA GLY A 163 -19.88 -9.09 -19.82
C GLY A 163 -18.98 -8.12 -19.07
N LEU A 164 -18.97 -6.83 -19.41
CA LEU A 164 -18.26 -5.80 -18.65
C LEU A 164 -19.22 -4.90 -17.87
N GLN A 165 -18.68 -4.24 -16.84
CA GLN A 165 -19.36 -3.21 -16.07
C GLN A 165 -18.38 -2.07 -15.81
N PHE A 166 -18.65 -0.91 -16.38
CA PHE A 166 -17.96 0.31 -15.98
C PHE A 166 -18.36 0.66 -14.53
N VAL A 167 -17.37 0.78 -13.63
CA VAL A 167 -17.61 1.11 -12.22
C VAL A 167 -16.93 2.39 -11.77
N GLY A 168 -16.10 3.01 -12.61
CA GLY A 168 -15.50 4.29 -12.29
C GLY A 168 -14.19 4.57 -12.99
N LEU A 169 -13.51 5.59 -12.51
CA LEU A 169 -12.20 6.00 -12.96
C LEU A 169 -11.20 5.78 -11.81
N GLN A 170 -9.92 5.58 -12.14
CA GLN A 170 -8.84 5.62 -11.16
C GLN A 170 -7.65 6.45 -11.68
N GLY A 171 -6.97 7.17 -10.78
CA GLY A 171 -5.75 7.91 -11.11
C GLY A 171 -4.76 7.88 -9.95
N TYR A 172 -3.46 7.80 -10.24
CA TYR A 172 -2.43 7.72 -9.20
C TYR A 172 -1.25 8.64 -9.47
N ASP A 173 -0.99 9.52 -8.51
CA ASP A 173 0.10 10.50 -8.49
C ASP A 173 1.33 9.96 -7.75
N GLY A 174 1.78 8.77 -8.15
CA GLY A 174 2.90 8.07 -7.51
C GLY A 174 4.21 8.85 -7.49
N HIS A 175 4.44 9.67 -8.52
CA HIS A 175 5.62 10.52 -8.66
C HIS A 175 5.67 11.68 -7.66
N LEU A 176 4.56 11.99 -6.98
CA LEU A 176 4.47 13.05 -5.99
C LEU A 176 4.55 12.54 -4.55
N GLN A 177 4.49 11.22 -4.32
CA GLN A 177 4.34 10.65 -2.96
C GLN A 177 5.47 11.06 -2.00
N LEU A 178 6.68 11.19 -2.53
CA LEU A 178 7.89 11.53 -1.77
C LEU A 178 8.46 12.90 -2.18
N CYS A 179 7.64 13.76 -2.82
CA CYS A 179 8.05 15.11 -3.20
C CYS A 179 8.39 15.93 -1.93
N PRO A 180 9.63 16.43 -1.76
CA PRO A 180 10.03 17.17 -0.57
C PRO A 180 9.42 18.57 -0.52
N ASP A 181 9.29 19.23 -1.68
CA ASP A 181 8.69 20.56 -1.80
C ASP A 181 7.17 20.46 -1.71
N LYS A 182 6.61 20.98 -0.63
CA LYS A 182 5.17 20.91 -0.35
C LYS A 182 4.33 21.79 -1.27
N ASP A 183 4.86 22.91 -1.72
CA ASP A 183 4.14 23.80 -2.63
C ASP A 183 4.11 23.21 -4.04
N GLU A 184 5.24 22.66 -4.51
CA GLU A 184 5.29 21.92 -5.77
C GLU A 184 4.35 20.69 -5.73
N GLN A 185 4.46 19.89 -4.67
CA GLN A 185 3.62 18.70 -4.46
C GLN A 185 2.14 19.07 -4.53
N ARG A 186 1.73 20.12 -3.81
CA ARG A 186 0.35 20.60 -3.77
C ARG A 186 -0.14 21.05 -5.14
N GLN A 187 0.62 21.92 -5.82
CA GLN A 187 0.22 22.45 -7.13
C GLN A 187 0.02 21.33 -8.14
N ARG A 188 0.97 20.40 -8.23
CA ARG A 188 0.94 19.30 -9.19
C ARG A 188 -0.15 18.28 -8.85
N ALA A 189 -0.33 17.94 -7.57
CA ALA A 189 -1.37 16.99 -7.16
C ALA A 189 -2.78 17.55 -7.44
N LEU A 190 -3.03 18.82 -7.11
CA LEU A 190 -4.33 19.45 -7.39
C LEU A 190 -4.58 19.58 -8.90
N ALA A 191 -3.56 19.89 -9.70
CA ALA A 191 -3.68 19.90 -11.15
C ALA A 191 -4.07 18.53 -11.71
N GLY A 192 -3.41 17.46 -11.26
CA GLY A 192 -3.74 16.09 -11.66
C GLY A 192 -5.15 15.66 -11.24
N MET A 193 -5.55 15.96 -10.00
CA MET A 193 -6.91 15.66 -9.51
C MET A 193 -7.99 16.43 -10.28
N LYS A 194 -7.70 17.65 -10.75
CA LYS A 194 -8.63 18.43 -11.57
C LYS A 194 -8.92 17.76 -12.92
N LEU A 195 -7.90 17.22 -13.60
CA LEU A 195 -8.08 16.48 -14.86
C LEU A 195 -9.08 15.33 -14.70
N PHE A 196 -9.04 14.71 -13.51
CA PHE A 196 -9.92 13.64 -13.12
C PHE A 196 -11.38 14.07 -13.02
N SER A 197 -11.62 15.11 -12.22
CA SER A 197 -12.96 15.66 -11.99
C SER A 197 -13.56 16.26 -13.27
N ASP A 198 -12.73 16.85 -14.13
CA ASP A 198 -13.16 17.35 -15.44
C ASP A 198 -13.59 16.20 -16.36
N THR A 199 -12.80 15.12 -16.45
CA THR A 199 -13.13 13.94 -17.25
C THR A 199 -14.43 13.28 -16.80
N ARG A 200 -14.66 13.18 -15.48
CA ARG A 200 -15.95 12.71 -14.92
C ARG A 200 -17.12 13.57 -15.41
N ARG A 201 -16.98 14.89 -15.33
CA ARG A 201 -18.03 15.83 -15.74
C ARG A 201 -18.36 15.70 -17.23
N GLU A 202 -17.35 15.46 -18.07
CA GLU A 202 -17.56 15.23 -19.51
C GLU A 202 -18.34 13.95 -19.78
N LEU A 203 -18.02 12.85 -19.09
CA LEU A 203 -18.79 11.60 -19.17
C LEU A 203 -20.24 11.78 -18.72
N GLU A 204 -20.46 12.48 -17.62
CA GLU A 204 -21.81 12.73 -17.08
C GLU A 204 -22.66 13.60 -18.00
N LYS A 205 -22.06 14.58 -18.70
CA LYS A 205 -22.74 15.36 -19.76
C LYS A 205 -23.20 14.50 -20.93
N LEU A 206 -22.51 13.39 -21.20
CA LEU A 206 -22.89 12.41 -22.21
C LEU A 206 -23.92 11.39 -21.69
N GLY A 207 -24.43 11.57 -20.47
CA GLY A 207 -25.39 10.66 -19.84
C GLY A 207 -24.78 9.38 -19.27
N ILE A 208 -23.45 9.30 -19.17
CA ILE A 208 -22.74 8.15 -18.61
C ILE A 208 -22.45 8.41 -17.13
N ALA A 209 -23.05 7.60 -16.25
CA ALA A 209 -22.78 7.70 -14.82
C ALA A 209 -21.34 7.27 -14.50
N VAL A 210 -20.67 8.03 -13.63
CA VAL A 210 -19.34 7.70 -13.08
C VAL A 210 -19.50 7.44 -11.57
N PRO A 211 -19.69 6.18 -11.14
CA PRO A 211 -20.05 5.88 -9.74
C PRO A 211 -18.90 6.09 -8.75
N LEU A 212 -17.66 6.01 -9.24
CA LEU A 212 -16.46 6.06 -8.40
C LEU A 212 -15.35 6.82 -9.11
N VAL A 213 -14.78 7.75 -8.37
CA VAL A 213 -13.47 8.37 -8.61
C VAL A 213 -12.57 8.03 -7.44
N THR A 214 -11.46 7.36 -7.73
CA THR A 214 -10.55 6.90 -6.67
C THR A 214 -9.09 7.20 -7.01
N GLY A 215 -8.33 7.70 -6.03
CA GLY A 215 -6.93 8.08 -6.22
C GLY A 215 -6.22 8.54 -4.95
N GLY A 216 -5.03 9.13 -5.09
CA GLY A 216 -4.25 9.64 -3.96
C GLY A 216 -3.61 8.55 -3.09
N GLY A 217 -2.36 8.77 -2.70
CA GLY A 217 -1.59 7.87 -1.84
C GLY A 217 -1.26 8.51 -0.48
N THR A 218 -0.45 7.82 0.34
CA THR A 218 -0.03 8.33 1.66
C THR A 218 0.59 9.72 1.58
N GLY A 219 1.37 9.99 0.53
CA GLY A 219 2.03 11.27 0.32
C GLY A 219 1.14 12.35 -0.28
N THR A 220 -0.08 12.05 -0.72
CA THR A 220 -0.92 13.01 -1.48
C THR A 220 -2.41 12.99 -1.14
N PHE A 221 -2.87 12.13 -0.22
CA PHE A 221 -4.29 11.91 0.06
C PHE A 221 -5.05 13.20 0.40
N GLU A 222 -4.41 14.18 1.06
CA GLU A 222 -5.07 15.43 1.45
C GLU A 222 -5.53 16.26 0.24
N TYR A 223 -4.82 16.18 -0.89
CA TYR A 223 -5.19 16.88 -2.12
C TYR A 223 -6.37 16.18 -2.80
N ALA A 224 -6.39 14.85 -2.79
CA ALA A 224 -7.55 14.07 -3.24
C ALA A 224 -8.79 14.34 -2.35
N LEU A 225 -8.60 14.44 -1.03
CA LEU A 225 -9.67 14.81 -0.09
C LEU A 225 -10.15 16.25 -0.26
N ALA A 226 -9.31 17.16 -0.72
CA ALA A 226 -9.68 18.56 -0.98
C ALA A 226 -10.38 18.76 -2.34
N THR A 227 -10.30 17.79 -3.25
CA THR A 227 -10.80 17.93 -4.62
C THR A 227 -12.25 17.47 -4.74
N GLU A 228 -13.12 18.36 -5.20
CA GLU A 228 -14.51 18.03 -5.54
C GLU A 228 -14.56 17.01 -6.69
N GLY A 229 -15.51 16.07 -6.64
CA GLY A 229 -15.65 15.00 -7.63
C GLY A 229 -14.80 13.76 -7.35
N VAL A 230 -13.89 13.80 -6.35
CA VAL A 230 -13.18 12.62 -5.86
C VAL A 230 -13.97 11.92 -4.75
N ASP A 231 -14.17 10.60 -4.85
CA ASP A 231 -15.04 9.86 -3.92
C ASP A 231 -14.25 9.04 -2.89
N GLU A 232 -13.05 8.59 -3.24
CA GLU A 232 -12.28 7.61 -2.47
C GLU A 232 -10.77 7.88 -2.54
N ILE A 233 -10.07 7.67 -1.41
CA ILE A 233 -8.60 7.70 -1.35
C ILE A 233 -7.97 6.31 -1.21
N GLN A 234 -6.74 6.15 -1.71
CA GLN A 234 -6.04 4.86 -1.81
C GLN A 234 -4.71 4.70 -1.03
N PRO A 235 -4.50 5.28 0.16
CA PRO A 235 -3.24 5.14 0.87
C PRO A 235 -3.07 3.74 1.49
N GLY A 236 -1.82 3.28 1.61
CA GLY A 236 -1.47 2.01 2.25
C GLY A 236 -0.36 2.17 3.27
N SER A 237 0.75 2.80 2.87
CA SER A 237 1.93 3.00 3.73
C SER A 237 1.64 3.79 5.00
N PHE A 238 0.57 4.60 5.09
CA PHE A 238 0.25 5.37 6.30
C PHE A 238 0.00 4.50 7.53
N LEU A 239 -0.41 3.23 7.34
CA LEU A 239 -0.60 2.28 8.44
C LEU A 239 0.73 1.79 9.01
N LEU A 240 1.77 1.70 8.18
CA LEU A 240 3.07 1.10 8.50
C LEU A 240 4.14 2.14 8.80
N MET A 241 4.21 3.15 7.93
CA MET A 241 5.20 4.21 7.87
C MET A 241 6.64 3.68 7.76
N ASP A 242 7.56 4.58 7.44
CA ASP A 242 8.99 4.31 7.28
C ASP A 242 9.77 5.63 7.42
N ALA A 243 11.10 5.55 7.42
CA ALA A 243 11.96 6.70 7.64
C ALA A 243 11.75 7.81 6.59
N ILE A 244 11.45 7.45 5.33
CA ILE A 244 11.20 8.46 4.29
C ILE A 244 9.82 9.09 4.46
N TYR A 245 8.75 8.33 4.71
CA TYR A 245 7.44 8.92 4.93
C TYR A 245 7.36 9.73 6.21
N SER A 246 8.17 9.44 7.23
CA SER A 246 8.23 10.28 8.44
C SER A 246 8.68 11.72 8.15
N THR A 247 9.44 11.97 7.08
CA THR A 247 9.79 13.34 6.68
C THR A 247 8.68 14.03 5.88
N ILE A 248 7.81 13.25 5.23
CA ILE A 248 6.74 13.73 4.36
C ILE A 248 5.41 13.88 5.11
N ARG A 249 5.13 12.99 6.05
CA ARG A 249 3.89 12.84 6.81
C ARG A 249 4.15 12.62 8.30
N PRO A 250 4.67 13.65 9.01
CA PRO A 250 5.03 13.54 10.42
C PRO A 250 3.82 13.31 11.35
N GLU A 251 2.58 13.44 10.85
CA GLU A 251 1.37 13.13 11.62
C GLU A 251 1.12 11.62 11.83
N PHE A 252 1.84 10.76 11.11
CA PHE A 252 1.80 9.30 11.27
C PHE A 252 3.13 8.78 11.82
N GLU A 253 3.06 7.68 12.56
CA GLU A 253 4.21 7.09 13.24
C GLU A 253 4.60 5.72 12.65
N PRO A 254 5.90 5.35 12.63
CA PRO A 254 6.36 4.01 12.26
C PRO A 254 5.77 2.90 13.14
N SER A 255 4.83 2.13 12.60
CA SER A 255 4.32 0.91 13.22
C SER A 255 5.09 -0.34 12.78
N LEU A 256 5.80 -0.28 11.64
CA LEU A 256 6.63 -1.37 11.13
C LEU A 256 8.11 -1.12 11.44
N THR A 257 8.74 -2.03 12.17
CA THR A 257 10.17 -2.00 12.51
C THR A 257 10.81 -3.37 12.34
N VAL A 258 12.14 -3.42 12.30
CA VAL A 258 12.90 -4.67 12.34
C VAL A 258 13.67 -4.72 13.65
N LEU A 259 13.43 -5.75 14.46
CA LEU A 259 14.26 -6.07 15.62
C LEU A 259 15.62 -6.57 15.13
N ALA A 260 16.70 -5.98 15.62
CA ALA A 260 18.07 -6.38 15.27
C ALA A 260 18.96 -6.36 16.52
N THR A 261 19.90 -7.28 16.61
CA THR A 261 20.80 -7.44 17.76
C THR A 261 22.18 -6.88 17.46
N VAL A 262 22.76 -6.21 18.46
CA VAL A 262 24.15 -5.73 18.43
C VAL A 262 25.09 -6.92 18.51
N ILE A 263 25.82 -7.18 17.43
CA ILE A 263 26.75 -8.33 17.30
C ILE A 263 28.22 -7.92 17.31
N SER A 264 28.52 -6.62 17.16
CA SER A 264 29.88 -6.11 17.25
C SER A 264 29.88 -4.63 17.64
N ARG A 265 30.88 -4.19 18.40
CA ARG A 265 31.08 -2.78 18.74
C ARG A 265 32.56 -2.41 18.80
N ARG A 266 32.86 -1.15 18.51
CA ARG A 266 34.15 -0.50 18.70
C ARG A 266 33.92 1.00 19.00
N PRO A 267 34.90 1.75 19.51
CA PRO A 267 34.69 3.17 19.82
C PRO A 267 33.99 3.93 18.67
N GLY A 268 32.87 4.58 19.00
CA GLY A 268 32.05 5.37 18.07
C GLY A 268 31.11 4.58 17.14
N LEU A 269 31.05 3.25 17.22
CA LEU A 269 30.32 2.45 16.24
C LEU A 269 29.90 1.06 16.74
N TYR A 270 28.74 0.59 16.29
CA TYR A 270 28.33 -0.81 16.45
C TYR A 270 27.68 -1.38 15.17
N ILE A 271 27.54 -2.70 15.15
CA ILE A 271 26.99 -3.47 14.04
C ILE A 271 25.77 -4.24 14.54
N LEU A 272 24.67 -4.15 13.80
CA LEU A 272 23.47 -4.97 13.97
C LEU A 272 23.45 -6.12 12.96
N ASP A 273 22.80 -7.23 13.33
CA ASP A 273 22.62 -8.46 12.53
C ASP A 273 21.49 -8.40 11.46
N ALA A 274 20.97 -7.21 11.18
CA ALA A 274 19.99 -7.00 10.12
C ALA A 274 20.60 -6.19 8.99
N GLY A 275 20.53 -6.67 7.75
CA GLY A 275 21.01 -5.96 6.56
C GLY A 275 19.96 -5.84 5.47
N THR A 276 20.38 -5.69 4.21
CA THR A 276 19.47 -5.53 3.06
C THR A 276 18.59 -6.74 2.79
N LYS A 277 18.88 -7.92 3.36
CA LYS A 277 18.00 -9.09 3.29
C LYS A 277 16.84 -9.04 4.29
N ALA A 278 16.92 -8.17 5.30
CA ALA A 278 15.86 -7.95 6.28
C ALA A 278 15.23 -6.56 6.18
N ILE A 279 15.93 -5.56 5.63
CA ILE A 279 15.52 -4.16 5.60
C ILE A 279 15.71 -3.60 4.19
N SER A 280 14.62 -3.12 3.57
CA SER A 280 14.73 -2.33 2.35
C SER A 280 15.23 -0.92 2.63
N LYS A 281 16.03 -0.40 1.70
CA LYS A 281 16.61 0.94 1.68
C LYS A 281 16.40 1.66 0.34
N ASP A 282 15.32 1.32 -0.37
CA ASP A 282 15.06 1.78 -1.74
C ASP A 282 15.04 3.31 -1.87
N PHE A 283 14.63 4.03 -0.82
CA PHE A 283 14.49 5.49 -0.82
C PHE A 283 15.47 6.19 0.13
N CYS A 284 15.73 5.63 1.30
CA CYS A 284 16.68 6.18 2.25
C CYS A 284 17.28 5.08 3.14
N LEU A 285 18.30 5.44 3.92
CA LEU A 285 18.79 4.57 4.99
C LEU A 285 17.74 4.49 6.11
N PRO A 286 17.61 3.32 6.79
CA PRO A 286 16.77 3.19 7.96
C PRO A 286 17.30 4.02 9.13
N THR A 287 16.50 4.17 10.18
CA THR A 287 16.86 4.90 11.41
C THR A 287 16.63 4.04 12.65
N ILE A 288 17.25 4.38 13.77
CA ILE A 288 17.04 3.66 15.03
C ILE A 288 15.92 4.35 15.83
N LYS A 289 14.89 3.58 16.19
CA LYS A 289 13.71 4.10 16.89
C LYS A 289 14.09 4.69 18.25
N GLY A 290 13.72 5.96 18.47
CA GLY A 290 13.94 6.66 19.73
C GLY A 290 15.42 6.97 20.06
N LYS A 291 16.33 6.82 19.09
CA LYS A 291 17.78 7.00 19.28
C LYS A 291 18.37 7.93 18.21
N PRO A 292 18.14 9.25 18.29
CA PRO A 292 18.65 10.19 17.27
C PRO A 292 20.18 10.24 17.20
N ASP A 293 20.88 9.91 18.29
CA ASP A 293 22.35 9.87 18.35
C ASP A 293 22.97 8.57 17.79
N GLU A 294 22.13 7.61 17.35
CA GLU A 294 22.54 6.35 16.73
C GLU A 294 22.23 6.40 15.22
N LYS A 295 23.21 6.85 14.43
CA LYS A 295 23.06 7.11 13.00
C LYS A 295 23.44 5.91 12.15
N VAL A 296 22.48 5.35 11.41
CA VAL A 296 22.77 4.34 10.40
C VAL A 296 23.55 4.97 9.25
N ILE A 297 24.73 4.42 8.95
CA ILE A 297 25.61 4.94 7.90
C ILE A 297 25.76 3.98 6.72
N LYS A 298 25.48 2.68 6.90
CA LYS A 298 25.53 1.69 5.82
C LYS A 298 24.73 0.44 6.15
N LEU A 299 24.11 -0.15 5.12
CA LEU A 299 23.58 -1.51 5.13
C LEU A 299 24.36 -2.38 4.12
N SER A 300 24.89 -3.49 4.61
CA SER A 300 25.35 -4.65 3.82
C SER A 300 24.27 -5.74 3.83
N GLU A 301 24.52 -6.91 3.24
CA GLU A 301 23.49 -7.96 3.13
C GLU A 301 22.86 -8.38 4.46
N GLU A 302 23.71 -8.65 5.47
CA GLU A 302 23.32 -9.14 6.80
C GLU A 302 23.68 -8.17 7.93
N HIS A 303 24.16 -6.97 7.61
CA HIS A 303 24.72 -6.07 8.62
C HIS A 303 24.26 -4.63 8.45
N THR A 304 23.84 -4.00 9.55
CA THR A 304 23.63 -2.55 9.63
C THR A 304 24.75 -1.93 10.47
N ARG A 305 25.47 -0.99 9.87
CA ARG A 305 26.54 -0.23 10.54
C ARG A 305 25.98 1.07 11.09
N VAL A 306 26.12 1.26 12.40
CA VAL A 306 25.58 2.40 13.13
C VAL A 306 26.72 3.17 13.81
N GLU A 307 26.81 4.45 13.51
CA GLU A 307 27.65 5.41 14.24
C GLU A 307 26.92 5.85 15.50
N CYS A 308 27.63 5.90 16.63
CA CYS A 308 27.04 6.25 17.92
C CYS A 308 27.99 7.18 18.66
N THR A 309 27.52 8.40 18.94
CA THR A 309 28.30 9.43 19.63
C THR A 309 28.17 9.35 21.15
N GLY A 310 27.15 8.66 21.65
CA GLY A 310 26.89 8.43 23.07
C GLY A 310 27.47 7.11 23.60
N PRO A 311 26.98 6.64 24.77
CA PRO A 311 27.33 5.33 25.29
C PRO A 311 26.97 4.23 24.28
N LEU A 312 27.94 3.38 23.94
CA LEU A 312 27.72 2.26 23.03
C LEU A 312 26.83 1.20 23.70
N PRO A 313 25.89 0.58 22.95
CA PRO A 313 25.18 -0.58 23.44
C PRO A 313 26.13 -1.74 23.77
N GLU A 314 25.70 -2.63 24.67
CA GLU A 314 26.34 -3.92 24.90
C GLU A 314 26.07 -4.90 23.75
N ILE A 315 26.98 -5.86 23.54
CA ILE A 315 26.75 -6.98 22.62
C ILE A 315 25.57 -7.79 23.16
N GLY A 316 24.62 -8.14 22.29
CA GLY A 316 23.37 -8.81 22.66
C GLY A 316 22.20 -7.87 22.94
N GLU A 317 22.43 -6.56 23.07
CA GLU A 317 21.31 -5.60 23.11
C GLU A 317 20.59 -5.54 21.77
N THR A 318 19.27 -5.37 21.82
CA THR A 318 18.45 -5.20 20.62
C THR A 318 18.19 -3.73 20.31
N ARG A 319 17.91 -3.45 19.03
CA ARG A 319 17.37 -2.19 18.52
C ARG A 319 16.16 -2.46 17.65
N GLU A 320 15.16 -1.59 17.76
CA GLU A 320 14.11 -1.48 16.74
C GLU A 320 14.58 -0.53 15.63
N VAL A 321 14.71 -1.07 14.42
CA VAL A 321 15.13 -0.33 13.24
C VAL A 321 13.91 0.08 12.42
N ILE A 322 13.67 1.39 12.29
CA ILE A 322 12.65 1.95 11.39
C ILE A 322 13.16 1.82 9.96
N THR A 323 12.41 1.11 9.12
CA THR A 323 12.85 0.76 7.77
C THR A 323 13.02 1.98 6.86
N GLY A 324 13.86 1.89 5.83
CA GLY A 324 13.99 2.96 4.83
C GLY A 324 12.81 3.00 3.84
N HIS A 325 12.15 1.84 3.65
CA HIS A 325 10.94 1.70 2.84
C HIS A 325 10.11 0.51 3.34
N CYS A 326 8.88 0.76 3.81
CA CYS A 326 8.04 -0.26 4.44
C CYS A 326 7.57 -1.34 3.46
N CYS A 327 7.17 -0.97 2.23
CA CYS A 327 6.63 -1.94 1.27
C CYS A 327 7.70 -2.93 0.82
N GLY A 328 8.91 -2.41 0.54
CA GLY A 328 10.07 -3.24 0.20
C GLY A 328 10.42 -4.17 1.35
N THR A 329 10.44 -3.64 2.58
CA THR A 329 10.79 -4.44 3.77
C THR A 329 9.76 -5.53 4.04
N MET A 330 8.45 -5.23 4.03
CA MET A 330 7.39 -6.25 4.22
C MET A 330 7.52 -7.41 3.22
N ASN A 331 7.92 -7.12 1.97
CA ASN A 331 8.10 -8.14 0.94
C ASN A 331 9.35 -9.03 1.11
N LEU A 332 10.28 -8.69 2.03
CA LEU A 332 11.45 -9.53 2.35
C LEU A 332 11.12 -10.60 3.39
N HIS A 333 10.05 -10.41 4.17
CA HIS A 333 9.71 -11.28 5.30
C HIS A 333 8.60 -12.27 4.94
N ARG A 334 8.63 -13.44 5.58
CA ARG A 334 7.56 -14.47 5.47
C ARG A 334 6.54 -14.38 6.58
N GLU A 335 6.89 -13.70 7.66
CA GLU A 335 6.09 -13.53 8.86
C GLU A 335 6.30 -12.12 9.42
N VAL A 336 5.28 -11.57 10.07
CA VAL A 336 5.36 -10.37 10.88
C VAL A 336 4.88 -10.67 12.30
N VAL A 337 5.62 -10.19 13.30
CA VAL A 337 5.26 -10.33 14.71
C VAL A 337 4.38 -9.15 15.11
N ALA A 338 3.11 -9.42 15.41
CA ALA A 338 2.15 -8.42 15.85
C ALA A 338 2.30 -8.15 17.36
N ILE A 339 2.40 -6.87 17.71
CA ILE A 339 2.64 -6.39 19.07
C ILE A 339 1.50 -5.47 19.50
N ARG A 340 1.03 -5.64 20.73
CA ARG A 340 0.02 -4.80 21.38
C ARG A 340 0.42 -4.57 22.83
N ASN A 341 0.38 -3.34 23.32
CA ASN A 341 0.75 -3.00 24.70
C ASN A 341 2.12 -3.59 25.09
N GLN A 342 3.09 -3.53 24.18
CA GLN A 342 4.44 -4.11 24.31
C GLN A 342 4.50 -5.65 24.45
N ALA A 343 3.39 -6.35 24.26
CA ALA A 343 3.30 -7.82 24.27
C ALA A 343 3.09 -8.38 22.87
N ILE A 344 3.67 -9.54 22.58
CA ILE A 344 3.41 -10.26 21.34
C ILE A 344 2.00 -10.85 21.41
N VAL A 345 1.17 -10.50 20.44
CA VAL A 345 -0.21 -11.01 20.32
C VAL A 345 -0.40 -11.95 19.14
N GLY A 346 0.59 -12.05 18.26
CA GLY A 346 0.54 -12.99 17.16
C GLY A 346 1.79 -12.97 16.31
N LYS A 347 1.92 -14.03 15.53
CA LYS A 347 2.87 -14.20 14.45
C LYS A 347 2.07 -14.49 13.20
N TRP A 348 2.11 -13.57 12.24
CA TRP A 348 1.21 -13.60 11.09
C TRP A 348 2.00 -13.82 9.81
N PRO A 349 1.62 -14.80 8.98
CA PRO A 349 2.27 -15.00 7.70
C PRO A 349 2.06 -13.78 6.79
N VAL A 350 3.05 -13.49 5.94
CA VAL A 350 2.99 -12.47 4.90
C VAL A 350 2.80 -13.20 3.57
N GLU A 351 1.59 -13.70 3.33
CA GLU A 351 1.30 -14.69 2.27
C GLU A 351 1.57 -14.18 0.86
N ALA A 352 1.49 -12.86 0.66
CA ALA A 352 1.77 -12.22 -0.63
C ALA A 352 3.23 -11.77 -0.80
N SER A 353 4.11 -12.05 0.17
CA SER A 353 5.54 -11.77 0.10
C SER A 353 6.23 -12.60 -0.98
N GLY A 354 7.06 -11.97 -1.80
CA GLY A 354 7.85 -12.64 -2.85
C GLY A 354 7.03 -13.32 -3.94
N ARG A 355 5.72 -13.02 -4.03
CA ARG A 355 4.82 -13.48 -5.10
C ARG A 355 4.45 -12.30 -6.01
N TYR A 356 4.54 -12.50 -7.32
CA TYR A 356 4.45 -11.41 -8.30
C TYR A 356 3.39 -11.65 -9.40
N ASP A 357 2.63 -12.74 -9.28
CA ASP A 357 1.79 -13.37 -10.31
C ASP A 357 0.35 -12.87 -10.41
#